data_AF-A0A1M7ZZF2-F1
#
_entry.id   AF-A0A1M7ZZF2-F1
#
_cell.length_a   1.000
_cell.length_b   1.000
_cell.length_c   1.000
_cell.angle_alpha   90.00
_cell.angle_beta   90.00
_cell.angle_gamma   90.00
#
_symmetry.space_group_name_H-M   'P 1'
#
loop_
_entity.id
_entity.type
_entity.pdbx_description
1 polymer ?
#
loop_
_entity_poly.entity_id
_entity_poly.type
_entity_poly.pdbx_seq_one_letter_code
_entity_poly.pdbx_strand_id
1 'polypeptide(L)'
;MKNRFFISLFIMLITMITLVISCSDIHDEDVVNTEHLKSMKLNGSILEEETLLGDDIYLPKGTYWYYSNEHKNEVVFELPEEYIFLLKNIETGKYILSIEGGGYSCTCGAGGSCTTFHNKDLGYSCLQSSCTGSCTGKASAVLTPNLQIVGVLNAKNTLMDANIIQEKASLSSDGIDGFFEIKEIKEEIKRTYDIIYKYAEKPDFESGIYDKNKYVYAKTLLYGFEIGIIIPNDANLQELIPNLNVSIISDVDAPSSCSCSGGSQGGSCKLEKKGLLGYVAYFCNGCTTCTMS
;
A
#
# COMPACT_ATOMS: atom_id res chain seq x y z
N MET A 1 -47.60 26.13 -43.58
CA MET A 1 -47.99 25.57 -42.26
C MET A 1 -47.20 24.33 -41.79
N LYS A 2 -46.22 23.79 -42.56
CA LYS A 2 -45.45 22.59 -42.14
C LYS A 2 -44.22 22.88 -41.24
N ASN A 3 -43.62 24.07 -41.27
CA ASN A 3 -42.41 24.36 -40.47
C ASN A 3 -42.65 24.65 -38.98
N ARG A 4 -43.85 25.04 -38.57
CA ARG A 4 -44.13 25.31 -37.15
C ARG A 4 -44.33 24.04 -36.33
N PHE A 5 -44.75 22.95 -36.98
CA PHE A 5 -44.94 21.66 -36.32
C PHE A 5 -43.61 20.98 -36.01
N PHE A 6 -42.62 21.07 -36.90
CA PHE A 6 -41.29 20.48 -36.68
C PHE A 6 -40.48 21.19 -35.59
N ILE A 7 -40.56 22.52 -35.49
CA ILE A 7 -39.87 23.27 -34.44
C ILE A 7 -40.47 22.97 -33.06
N SER A 8 -41.80 22.81 -32.98
CA SER A 8 -42.46 22.45 -31.72
C SER A 8 -42.13 21.01 -31.28
N LEU A 9 -41.96 20.08 -32.22
CA LEU A 9 -41.58 18.70 -31.92
C LEU A 9 -40.11 18.61 -31.44
N PHE A 10 -39.22 19.43 -31.99
CA PHE A 10 -37.79 19.44 -31.65
C PHE A 10 -37.54 20.04 -30.26
N ILE A 11 -38.27 21.09 -29.87
CA ILE A 11 -38.16 21.70 -28.54
C ILE A 11 -38.69 20.73 -27.46
N MET A 12 -39.78 20.00 -27.75
CA MET A 12 -40.34 19.02 -26.82
C MET A 12 -39.40 17.82 -26.57
N LEU A 13 -38.63 17.41 -27.59
CA LEU A 13 -37.65 16.33 -27.49
C LEU A 13 -36.42 16.74 -26.65
N ILE A 14 -35.95 18.00 -26.78
CA ILE A 14 -34.81 18.53 -26.01
C ILE A 14 -35.19 18.74 -24.52
N THR A 15 -36.43 19.11 -24.23
CA THR A 15 -36.92 19.16 -22.84
C THR A 15 -37.10 17.79 -22.20
N MET A 16 -37.39 16.75 -22.99
CA MET A 16 -37.45 15.36 -22.49
C MET A 16 -36.05 14.80 -22.21
N ILE A 17 -35.05 15.07 -23.04
CA ILE A 17 -33.66 14.60 -22.83
C ILE A 17 -33.00 15.28 -21.62
N THR A 18 -33.36 16.53 -21.31
CA THR A 18 -32.84 17.26 -20.14
C THR A 18 -33.48 16.83 -18.81
N LEU A 19 -34.64 16.16 -18.84
CA LEU A 19 -35.27 15.58 -17.65
C LEU A 19 -34.72 14.18 -17.28
N VAL A 20 -33.94 13.52 -18.15
CA VAL A 20 -33.32 12.20 -17.85
C VAL A 20 -31.85 12.32 -17.43
N ILE A 21 -31.30 13.54 -17.34
CA ILE A 21 -29.91 13.79 -16.89
C ILE A 21 -29.86 14.44 -15.48
N SER A 22 -31.02 14.63 -14.83
CA SER A 22 -31.07 15.12 -13.45
C SER A 22 -31.42 13.97 -12.48
N CYS A 23 -30.43 13.57 -11.70
CA CYS A 23 -30.51 12.72 -10.51
C CYS A 23 -31.19 11.35 -10.68
N SER A 24 -30.42 10.36 -11.13
CA SER A 24 -30.54 9.04 -10.52
C SER A 24 -30.03 9.13 -9.08
N ASP A 25 -30.89 9.55 -8.15
CA ASP A 25 -30.77 9.12 -6.77
C ASP A 25 -31.01 7.62 -6.78
N ILE A 26 -29.90 6.89 -6.91
CA ILE A 26 -29.83 5.50 -6.48
C ILE A 26 -30.09 5.59 -4.98
N HIS A 27 -31.25 5.07 -4.57
CA HIS A 27 -31.51 4.66 -3.20
C HIS A 27 -30.47 3.58 -2.84
N ASP A 28 -29.28 4.02 -2.42
CA ASP A 28 -28.43 3.26 -1.53
C ASP A 28 -28.89 3.58 -0.11
N GLU A 29 -29.76 2.72 0.41
CA GLU A 29 -29.83 2.48 1.85
C GLU A 29 -28.48 1.90 2.28
N ASP A 30 -27.52 2.78 2.58
CA ASP A 30 -26.45 2.60 3.56
C ASP A 30 -25.62 3.88 3.62
N VAL A 31 -26.29 5.01 3.93
CA VAL A 31 -25.61 6.18 4.49
C VAL A 31 -25.22 5.81 5.92
N VAL A 32 -24.11 5.08 6.06
CA VAL A 32 -23.41 4.97 7.33
C VAL A 32 -23.05 6.39 7.74
N ASN A 33 -23.74 6.81 8.78
CA ASN A 33 -23.74 8.08 9.48
C ASN A 33 -22.33 8.70 9.64
N THR A 34 -21.83 9.37 8.61
CA THR A 34 -20.47 9.95 8.59
C THR A 34 -20.38 11.24 9.41
N GLU A 35 -21.52 11.88 9.71
CA GLU A 35 -21.57 13.06 10.58
C GLU A 35 -21.41 12.72 12.07
N HIS A 36 -21.85 11.53 12.51
CA HIS A 36 -21.72 11.11 13.90
C HIS A 36 -20.28 10.71 14.29
N LEU A 37 -19.42 10.48 13.31
CA LEU A 37 -17.99 10.16 13.50
C LEU A 37 -17.11 11.40 13.58
N LYS A 38 -17.51 12.52 12.96
CA LYS A 38 -16.79 13.81 13.10
C LYS A 38 -16.91 14.40 14.51
N SER A 39 -17.88 13.97 15.32
CA SER A 39 -18.15 14.52 16.66
C SER A 39 -17.47 13.78 17.82
N MET A 40 -16.72 12.70 17.57
CA MET A 40 -15.98 11.96 18.61
C MET A 40 -14.49 11.79 18.27
N LYS A 41 -13.77 12.88 17.95
CA LYS A 41 -12.30 12.88 18.04
C LYS A 41 -11.89 13.06 19.52
N LEU A 42 -11.87 11.97 20.29
CA LEU A 42 -11.50 12.01 21.71
C LEU A 42 -9.99 11.85 21.88
N ASN A 43 -9.35 12.83 22.54
CA ASN A 43 -7.94 12.80 22.99
C ASN A 43 -6.95 12.26 21.96
N GLY A 44 -6.80 12.95 20.83
CA GLY A 44 -5.80 12.59 19.83
C GLY A 44 -4.42 13.15 20.11
N SER A 45 -3.39 12.54 19.50
CA SER A 45 -2.02 13.07 19.49
C SER A 45 -1.30 12.67 18.20
N ILE A 46 -0.17 13.31 17.94
CA ILE A 46 0.70 13.01 16.81
C ILE A 46 1.81 12.07 17.31
N LEU A 47 2.12 11.04 16.52
CA LEU A 47 3.27 10.18 16.79
C LEU A 47 4.57 10.93 16.51
N GLU A 48 5.41 11.07 17.53
CA GLU A 48 6.70 11.77 17.44
C GLU A 48 7.82 10.91 16.84
N GLU A 49 7.58 9.60 16.76
CA GLU A 49 8.49 8.57 16.25
C GLU A 49 7.71 7.46 15.53
N GLU A 50 8.43 6.67 14.72
CA GLU A 50 7.87 5.49 14.08
C GLU A 50 7.38 4.48 15.13
N THR A 51 6.17 3.96 14.96
CA THR A 51 5.49 3.18 16.01
C THR A 51 4.97 1.86 15.47
N LEU A 52 5.24 0.77 16.17
CA LEU A 52 4.76 -0.56 15.79
C LEU A 52 3.22 -0.67 15.90
N LEU A 53 2.62 -1.27 14.89
CA LEU A 53 1.20 -1.58 14.76
C LEU A 53 1.04 -3.09 14.55
N GLY A 54 0.61 -3.80 15.59
CA GLY A 54 0.59 -5.26 15.56
C GLY A 54 2.00 -5.82 15.69
N ASP A 55 2.40 -6.71 14.78
CA ASP A 55 3.65 -7.46 14.90
C ASP A 55 4.74 -7.03 13.89
N ASP A 56 4.36 -6.45 12.75
CA ASP A 56 5.27 -6.26 11.61
C ASP A 56 5.07 -4.97 10.80
N ILE A 57 4.04 -4.18 11.09
CA ILE A 57 3.75 -2.93 10.38
C ILE A 57 4.10 -1.76 11.28
N TYR A 58 4.79 -0.76 10.74
CA TYR A 58 5.11 0.47 11.45
C TYR A 58 4.34 1.64 10.87
N LEU A 59 3.77 2.44 11.77
CA LEU A 59 3.18 3.73 11.46
C LEU A 59 4.29 4.78 11.44
N PRO A 60 4.35 5.62 10.39
CA PRO A 60 5.37 6.65 10.28
C PRO A 60 5.17 7.75 11.33
N LYS A 61 6.28 8.41 11.67
CA LYS A 61 6.25 9.66 12.42
C LYS A 61 5.29 10.66 11.76
N GLY A 62 4.57 11.42 12.58
CA GLY A 62 3.61 12.41 12.10
C GLY A 62 2.19 11.85 11.93
N THR A 63 1.99 10.54 12.05
CA THR A 63 0.64 9.96 12.07
C THR A 63 -0.16 10.54 13.21
N TYR A 64 -1.32 11.11 12.90
CA TYR A 64 -2.27 11.57 13.90
C TYR A 64 -3.21 10.41 14.27
N TRP A 65 -3.41 10.21 15.57
CA TRP A 65 -4.30 9.16 16.06
C TRP A 65 -5.27 9.70 17.10
N TYR A 66 -6.45 9.09 17.19
CA TYR A 66 -7.48 9.44 18.16
C TYR A 66 -8.40 8.25 18.44
N TYR A 67 -9.07 8.26 19.60
CA TYR A 67 -10.10 7.25 19.89
C TYR A 67 -11.38 7.55 19.11
N SER A 68 -11.93 6.54 18.41
CA SER A 68 -13.20 6.69 17.66
C SER A 68 -14.45 6.54 18.53
N ASN A 69 -14.30 6.04 19.75
CA ASN A 69 -15.42 5.78 20.65
C ASN A 69 -15.09 6.08 22.12
N GLU A 70 -16.13 6.27 22.94
CA GLU A 70 -16.00 6.59 24.37
C GLU A 70 -15.41 5.44 25.20
N HIS A 71 -15.59 4.20 24.74
CA HIS A 71 -15.05 3.00 25.39
C HIS A 71 -13.54 2.84 25.18
N LYS A 72 -12.95 3.65 24.28
CA LYS A 72 -11.53 3.67 23.96
C LYS A 72 -10.99 2.31 23.52
N ASN A 73 -11.84 1.45 22.96
CA ASN A 73 -11.43 0.14 22.45
C ASN A 73 -11.07 0.19 20.96
N GLU A 74 -11.13 1.37 20.35
CA GLU A 74 -10.78 1.60 18.95
C GLU A 74 -10.03 2.92 18.80
N VAL A 75 -8.97 2.91 18.00
CA VAL A 75 -8.24 4.10 17.58
C VAL A 75 -8.24 4.18 16.07
N VAL A 76 -8.32 5.40 15.55
CA VAL A 76 -8.22 5.72 14.13
C VAL A 76 -6.90 6.41 13.87
N PHE A 77 -6.30 6.12 12.72
CA PHE A 77 -5.05 6.69 12.23
C PHE A 77 -5.31 7.54 10.99
N GLU A 78 -4.77 8.75 11.00
CA GLU A 78 -4.64 9.65 9.86
C GLU A 78 -3.14 9.75 9.53
N LEU A 79 -2.73 9.16 8.42
CA LEU A 79 -1.34 9.17 7.98
C LEU A 79 -0.92 10.57 7.50
N PRO A 80 0.39 10.90 7.55
CA PRO A 80 0.92 12.07 6.84
C PRO A 80 0.60 12.00 5.34
N GLU A 81 0.52 13.15 4.66
CA GLU A 81 0.09 13.25 3.25
C GLU A 81 0.95 12.45 2.27
N GLU A 82 2.21 12.15 2.63
CA GLU A 82 3.09 11.29 1.84
C GLU A 82 2.80 9.80 1.93
N TYR A 83 1.94 9.35 2.84
CA TYR A 83 1.72 7.94 3.07
C TYR A 83 0.30 7.50 2.70
N ILE A 84 0.18 6.22 2.39
CA ILE A 84 -1.10 5.57 2.07
C ILE A 84 -1.12 4.18 2.69
N PHE A 85 -2.29 3.73 3.15
CA PHE A 85 -2.45 2.36 3.62
C PHE A 85 -2.56 1.40 2.43
N LEU A 86 -1.91 0.24 2.55
CA LEU A 86 -2.25 -0.96 1.80
C LEU A 86 -3.22 -1.77 2.66
N LEU A 87 -4.46 -1.89 2.17
CA LEU A 87 -5.53 -2.58 2.86
C LEU A 87 -5.91 -3.87 2.11
N LYS A 88 -6.21 -4.92 2.86
CA LYS A 88 -6.77 -6.17 2.33
C LYS A 88 -8.22 -6.31 2.78
N ASN A 89 -9.11 -6.52 1.83
CA ASN A 89 -10.48 -6.94 2.13
C ASN A 89 -10.47 -8.42 2.52
N ILE A 90 -10.80 -8.73 3.77
CA ILE A 90 -10.69 -10.08 4.34
C ILE A 90 -11.71 -11.07 3.75
N GLU A 91 -12.81 -10.59 3.17
CA GLU A 91 -13.85 -11.43 2.58
C GLU A 91 -13.51 -11.82 1.13
N THR A 92 -13.02 -10.85 0.35
CA THR A 92 -12.74 -11.03 -1.08
C THR A 92 -11.27 -11.33 -1.37
N GLY A 93 -10.38 -11.10 -0.41
CA GLY A 93 -8.93 -11.18 -0.57
C GLY A 93 -8.31 -10.04 -1.38
N LYS A 94 -9.11 -9.08 -1.87
CA LYS A 94 -8.62 -7.99 -2.73
C LYS A 94 -7.84 -6.95 -1.94
N TYR A 95 -6.76 -6.45 -2.55
CA TYR A 95 -5.96 -5.36 -2.01
C TYR A 95 -6.38 -4.02 -2.61
N ILE A 96 -6.39 -2.98 -1.79
CA ILE A 96 -6.67 -1.60 -2.19
C ILE A 96 -5.70 -0.63 -1.51
N LEU A 97 -5.47 0.51 -2.15
CA LEU A 97 -4.76 1.64 -1.56
C LEU A 97 -5.78 2.64 -1.00
N SER A 98 -5.56 3.13 0.22
CA SER A 98 -6.47 4.10 0.85
C SER A 98 -5.74 5.07 1.76
N ILE A 99 -6.07 6.36 1.63
CA ILE A 99 -5.61 7.41 2.55
C ILE A 99 -6.42 7.45 3.85
N GLU A 100 -7.56 6.76 3.88
CA GLU A 100 -8.47 6.67 5.01
C GLU A 100 -8.57 5.23 5.53
N GLY A 101 -9.08 5.08 6.75
CA GLY A 101 -9.41 3.76 7.29
C GLY A 101 -8.19 3.03 7.85
N GLY A 102 -7.24 3.73 8.45
CA GLY A 102 -6.29 3.10 9.37
C GLY A 102 -6.86 3.06 10.79
N GLY A 103 -6.64 1.99 11.53
CA GLY A 103 -6.96 1.94 12.94
C GLY A 103 -6.48 0.67 13.63
N TYR A 104 -6.75 0.62 14.93
CA TYR A 104 -6.50 -0.54 15.78
C TYR A 104 -7.67 -0.73 16.73
N SER A 105 -8.21 -1.93 16.78
CA SER A 105 -9.36 -2.28 17.61
C SER A 105 -9.00 -3.38 18.59
N CYS A 106 -9.57 -3.30 19.78
CA CYS A 106 -9.45 -4.26 20.86
C CYS A 106 -10.79 -4.92 21.13
N THR A 107 -10.80 -6.25 21.12
CA THR A 107 -11.99 -7.06 21.33
C THR A 107 -11.80 -8.00 22.50
N CYS A 108 -12.85 -8.13 23.31
CA CYS A 108 -12.88 -9.08 24.42
C CYS A 108 -13.51 -10.40 23.98
N GLY A 109 -12.81 -11.52 24.18
CA GLY A 109 -13.30 -12.85 23.79
C GLY A 109 -14.48 -13.36 24.61
N ALA A 110 -14.73 -12.81 25.81
CA ALA A 110 -15.89 -13.13 26.62
C ALA A 110 -16.15 -12.02 27.65
N GLY A 111 -17.32 -11.36 27.57
CA GLY A 111 -17.88 -10.44 28.59
C GLY A 111 -17.00 -9.27 29.05
N GLY A 112 -17.56 -8.06 29.11
CA GLY A 112 -16.82 -6.87 29.55
C GLY A 112 -16.10 -6.16 28.39
N SER A 113 -15.02 -5.42 28.70
CA SER A 113 -14.34 -4.53 27.74
C SER A 113 -12.81 -4.62 27.81
N CYS A 114 -12.19 -4.30 26.67
CA CYS A 114 -10.77 -4.05 26.50
C CYS A 114 -10.58 -2.58 26.11
N THR A 115 -9.42 -2.01 26.42
CA THR A 115 -9.08 -0.63 26.05
C THR A 115 -7.81 -0.62 25.23
N THR A 116 -7.83 0.12 24.13
CA THR A 116 -6.65 0.34 23.32
C THR A 116 -5.71 1.30 24.03
N PHE A 117 -4.43 0.96 24.04
CA PHE A 117 -3.39 1.84 24.53
C PHE A 117 -2.21 1.86 23.58
N HIS A 118 -1.44 2.92 23.68
CA HIS A 118 -0.19 3.12 22.96
C HIS A 118 0.95 3.20 23.97
N ASN A 119 2.03 2.47 23.71
CA ASN A 119 3.29 2.58 24.43
C ASN A 119 4.42 2.71 23.39
N LYS A 120 5.31 3.68 23.58
CA LYS A 120 6.42 3.95 22.65
C LYS A 120 7.30 2.73 22.33
N ASP A 121 7.51 1.83 23.30
CA ASP A 121 8.44 0.71 23.17
C ASP A 121 7.73 -0.56 22.64
N LEU A 122 6.39 -0.62 22.77
CA LEU A 122 5.58 -1.81 22.45
C LEU A 122 4.55 -1.57 21.33
N GLY A 123 4.39 -0.32 20.88
CA GLY A 123 3.36 0.06 19.91
C GLY A 123 1.95 0.07 20.48
N TYR A 124 0.98 -0.23 19.61
CA TYR A 124 -0.44 -0.33 19.97
C TYR A 124 -0.81 -1.73 20.45
N SER A 125 -1.52 -1.80 21.58
CA SER A 125 -1.98 -3.06 22.16
C SER A 125 -3.27 -2.88 22.97
N CYS A 126 -3.75 -3.97 23.58
CA CYS A 126 -4.99 -4.03 24.33
C CYS A 126 -4.74 -4.22 25.82
N LEU A 127 -5.26 -3.31 26.65
CA LEU A 127 -5.37 -3.49 28.08
C LEU A 127 -6.67 -4.23 28.40
N GLN A 128 -6.55 -5.25 29.25
CA GLN A 128 -7.68 -5.89 29.87
C GLN A 128 -8.27 -4.96 30.95
N SER A 129 -9.46 -4.43 30.67
CA SER A 129 -10.15 -3.52 31.58
C SER A 129 -11.13 -4.29 32.48
N SER A 130 -12.16 -4.88 31.88
CA SER A 130 -13.15 -5.73 32.58
C SER A 130 -13.41 -7.04 31.86
N CYS A 131 -12.65 -7.32 30.79
CA CYS A 131 -12.80 -8.53 29.99
C CYS A 131 -12.60 -9.77 30.86
N THR A 132 -13.52 -10.73 30.80
CA THR A 132 -13.39 -12.01 31.52
C THR A 132 -12.77 -13.11 30.67
N GLY A 133 -12.66 -12.89 29.35
CA GLY A 133 -11.86 -13.69 28.41
C GLY A 133 -10.53 -13.04 28.02
N SER A 134 -9.99 -13.45 26.87
CA SER A 134 -8.78 -12.85 26.30
C SER A 134 -9.09 -11.53 25.59
N CYS A 135 -8.32 -10.49 25.88
CA CYS A 135 -8.29 -9.27 25.07
C CYS A 135 -7.35 -9.45 23.90
N THR A 136 -7.85 -9.31 22.68
CA THR A 136 -7.06 -9.39 21.46
C THR A 136 -7.21 -8.10 20.66
N GLY A 137 -6.13 -7.70 20.00
CA GLY A 137 -6.10 -6.51 19.17
C GLY A 137 -5.84 -6.82 17.72
N LYS A 138 -6.36 -5.98 16.82
CA LYS A 138 -6.14 -6.11 15.38
C LYS A 138 -5.96 -4.74 14.72
N ALA A 139 -4.91 -4.63 13.92
CA ALA A 139 -4.77 -3.56 12.94
C ALA A 139 -5.86 -3.70 11.86
N SER A 140 -6.80 -2.77 11.84
CA SER A 140 -7.98 -2.85 10.98
C SER A 140 -8.45 -1.46 10.58
N ALA A 141 -9.19 -1.39 9.48
CA ALA A 141 -9.87 -0.16 9.14
C ALA A 141 -11.10 0.01 10.01
N VAL A 142 -10.96 0.75 11.11
CA VAL A 142 -12.04 0.98 12.07
C VAL A 142 -13.27 1.63 11.41
N LEU A 143 -13.06 2.41 10.34
CA LEU A 143 -14.14 3.09 9.60
C LEU A 143 -14.74 2.25 8.47
N THR A 144 -14.08 1.16 8.05
CA THR A 144 -14.52 0.31 6.95
C THR A 144 -14.39 -1.15 7.36
N PRO A 145 -15.49 -1.75 7.87
CA PRO A 145 -15.47 -3.14 8.29
C PRO A 145 -14.98 -4.03 7.14
N ASN A 146 -14.30 -5.12 7.50
CA ASN A 146 -13.67 -6.08 6.58
C ASN A 146 -12.37 -5.64 5.90
N LEU A 147 -11.84 -4.44 6.16
CA LEU A 147 -10.50 -4.09 5.71
C LEU A 147 -9.46 -4.26 6.82
N GLN A 148 -8.36 -4.93 6.48
CA GLN A 148 -7.20 -5.13 7.33
C GLN A 148 -6.02 -4.33 6.79
N ILE A 149 -5.29 -3.66 7.67
CA ILE A 149 -4.03 -3.02 7.30
C ILE A 149 -3.00 -4.13 7.10
N VAL A 150 -2.41 -4.17 5.91
CA VAL A 150 -1.30 -5.07 5.57
C VAL A 150 -0.04 -4.31 5.19
N GLY A 151 -0.10 -2.98 5.11
CA GLY A 151 1.07 -2.13 5.10
C GLY A 151 0.78 -0.64 5.04
N VAL A 152 1.86 0.12 5.14
CA VAL A 152 1.92 1.57 4.94
C VAL A 152 2.97 1.84 3.86
N LEU A 153 2.56 2.55 2.82
CA LEU A 153 3.33 2.80 1.61
C LEU A 153 3.63 4.28 1.47
N ASN A 154 4.79 4.63 0.91
CA ASN A 154 5.17 6.01 0.63
C ASN A 154 4.61 6.45 -0.75
N ALA A 155 3.47 7.14 -0.74
CA ALA A 155 2.78 7.64 -1.92
C ALA A 155 3.53 8.78 -2.64
N LYS A 156 4.57 9.39 -2.06
CA LYS A 156 5.45 10.31 -2.83
C LYS A 156 6.33 9.57 -3.84
N ASN A 157 6.39 8.24 -3.77
CA ASN A 157 7.26 7.39 -4.59
C ASN A 157 6.46 6.52 -5.55
N THR A 158 5.44 7.12 -6.18
CA THR A 158 4.57 6.42 -7.15
C THR A 158 5.28 6.01 -8.43
N LEU A 159 6.48 6.54 -8.67
CA LEU A 159 7.34 6.21 -9.80
C LEU A 159 8.61 5.53 -9.29
N MET A 160 9.19 4.64 -10.11
CA MET A 160 10.48 4.02 -9.83
C MET A 160 11.60 5.06 -9.93
N ASP A 161 11.90 5.72 -8.80
CA ASP A 161 12.90 6.78 -8.66
C ASP A 161 13.73 6.52 -7.39
N ALA A 162 15.05 6.59 -7.52
CA ALA A 162 15.99 6.30 -6.46
C ALA A 162 16.81 7.49 -5.97
N ASN A 163 16.53 8.70 -6.46
CA ASN A 163 17.26 9.91 -6.10
C ASN A 163 16.72 10.61 -4.86
N ILE A 164 15.96 9.90 -4.03
CA ILE A 164 15.33 10.48 -2.86
C ILE A 164 15.78 9.64 -1.66
N ILE A 165 16.21 10.33 -0.61
CA ILE A 165 16.29 9.79 0.74
C ILE A 165 14.82 9.53 1.14
N GLN A 166 14.24 8.43 0.66
CA GLN A 166 12.82 8.13 0.83
C GLN A 166 12.63 7.34 2.10
N GLU A 167 11.62 7.72 2.86
CA GLU A 167 11.13 6.91 3.95
C GLU A 167 10.52 5.63 3.36
N LYS A 168 10.86 4.48 3.95
CA LYS A 168 10.55 3.15 3.40
C LYS A 168 9.08 2.80 3.63
N ALA A 169 8.56 1.93 2.79
CA ALA A 169 7.32 1.22 3.06
C ALA A 169 7.50 0.29 4.27
N SER A 170 6.43 0.10 5.03
CA SER A 170 6.33 -0.93 6.05
C SER A 170 5.21 -1.90 5.66
N LEU A 171 5.56 -3.14 5.38
CA LEU A 171 4.63 -4.16 4.86
C LEU A 171 4.73 -5.42 5.72
N SER A 172 3.57 -6.00 6.01
CA SER A 172 3.53 -7.38 6.49
C SER A 172 3.89 -8.35 5.36
N SER A 173 4.12 -9.62 5.69
CA SER A 173 4.31 -10.67 4.68
C SER A 173 3.14 -10.72 3.67
N ASP A 174 1.90 -10.58 4.15
CA ASP A 174 0.69 -10.52 3.31
C ASP A 174 0.63 -9.23 2.48
N GLY A 175 1.14 -8.13 3.04
CA GLY A 175 1.28 -6.86 2.33
C GLY A 175 2.28 -6.93 1.18
N ILE A 176 3.39 -7.64 1.34
CA ILE A 176 4.37 -7.85 0.26
C ILE A 176 3.74 -8.59 -0.92
N ASP A 177 2.98 -9.66 -0.66
CA ASP A 177 2.28 -10.39 -1.72
C ASP A 177 1.20 -9.52 -2.38
N GLY A 178 0.41 -8.82 -1.57
CA GLY A 178 -0.65 -7.93 -2.03
C GLY A 178 -0.18 -6.71 -2.81
N PHE A 179 1.02 -6.19 -2.49
CA PHE A 179 1.64 -5.07 -3.18
C PHE A 179 1.69 -5.30 -4.70
N PHE A 180 2.12 -6.50 -5.10
CA PHE A 180 2.20 -6.86 -6.51
C PHE A 180 0.87 -7.25 -7.15
N GLU A 181 -0.24 -7.26 -6.39
CA GLU A 181 -1.57 -7.50 -6.94
C GLU A 181 -2.28 -6.22 -7.38
N ILE A 182 -1.91 -5.08 -6.80
CA ILE A 182 -2.43 -3.75 -7.11
C ILE A 182 -2.18 -3.39 -8.58
N LYS A 183 -3.22 -2.88 -9.24
CA LYS A 183 -3.20 -2.59 -10.68
C LYS A 183 -2.19 -1.50 -11.00
N GLU A 184 -2.21 -0.42 -10.23
CA GLU A 184 -1.35 0.76 -10.37
C GLU A 184 0.13 0.37 -10.29
N ILE A 185 0.48 -0.52 -9.36
CA ILE A 185 1.84 -1.04 -9.18
C ILE A 185 2.27 -1.88 -10.39
N LYS A 186 1.41 -2.80 -10.85
CA LYS A 186 1.68 -3.62 -12.06
C LYS A 186 1.90 -2.75 -13.29
N GLU A 187 1.05 -1.75 -13.48
CA GLU A 187 1.10 -0.85 -14.63
C GLU A 187 2.36 0.03 -14.59
N GLU A 188 2.79 0.50 -13.43
CA GLU A 188 4.00 1.29 -13.28
C GLU A 188 5.28 0.47 -13.56
N ILE A 189 5.35 -0.76 -13.04
CA ILE A 189 6.45 -1.68 -13.35
C ILE A 189 6.51 -1.93 -14.86
N LYS A 190 5.36 -2.24 -15.48
CA LYS A 190 5.26 -2.45 -16.93
C LYS A 190 5.69 -1.20 -17.71
N ARG A 191 5.21 -0.01 -17.31
CA ARG A 191 5.56 1.26 -17.96
C ARG A 191 7.06 1.50 -17.93
N THR A 192 7.68 1.26 -16.78
CA THR A 192 9.14 1.41 -16.60
C THR A 192 9.91 0.46 -17.52
N TYR A 193 9.52 -0.82 -17.58
CA TYR A 193 10.10 -1.78 -18.52
C TYR A 193 9.89 -1.38 -19.99
N ASP A 194 8.69 -0.92 -20.37
CA ASP A 194 8.41 -0.49 -21.75
C ASP A 194 9.28 0.70 -22.17
N ILE A 195 9.60 1.60 -21.24
CA ILE A 195 10.51 2.73 -21.48
C ILE A 195 11.95 2.24 -21.66
N ILE A 196 12.44 1.42 -20.71
CA ILE A 196 13.81 0.89 -20.72
C ILE A 196 14.09 0.10 -22.00
N TYR A 197 13.15 -0.75 -22.40
CA TYR A 197 13.30 -1.66 -23.53
C TYR A 197 12.69 -1.13 -24.83
N LYS A 198 12.39 0.18 -24.92
CA LYS A 198 11.84 0.77 -26.13
C LYS A 198 12.77 0.61 -27.35
N TYR A 199 14.08 0.64 -27.11
CA TYR A 199 15.13 0.57 -28.13
C TYR A 199 16.19 -0.51 -27.85
N ALA A 200 15.91 -1.41 -26.90
CA ALA A 200 16.81 -2.48 -26.50
C ALA A 200 16.14 -3.85 -26.67
N GLU A 201 16.95 -4.90 -26.87
CA GLU A 201 16.46 -6.28 -26.89
C GLU A 201 15.90 -6.64 -25.51
N LYS A 202 14.68 -7.19 -25.46
CA LYS A 202 14.08 -7.68 -24.21
C LYS A 202 14.65 -9.06 -23.89
N PRO A 203 15.11 -9.33 -22.65
CA PRO A 203 15.45 -10.68 -22.25
C PRO A 203 14.19 -11.54 -22.13
N ASP A 204 14.38 -12.85 -22.13
CA ASP A 204 13.36 -13.77 -21.65
C ASP A 204 13.29 -13.68 -20.11
N PHE A 205 12.40 -12.83 -19.61
CA PHE A 205 12.18 -12.63 -18.18
C PHE A 205 11.70 -13.91 -17.46
N GLU A 206 11.06 -14.85 -18.16
CA GLU A 206 10.55 -16.07 -17.55
C GLU A 206 11.70 -17.02 -17.20
N SER A 207 12.69 -17.14 -18.09
CA SER A 207 13.86 -18.01 -17.91
C SER A 207 14.60 -17.78 -16.59
N GLY A 208 14.66 -16.53 -16.12
CA GLY A 208 15.43 -16.13 -14.95
C GLY A 208 16.96 -16.24 -15.11
N ILE A 209 17.44 -16.52 -16.32
CA ILE A 209 18.87 -16.63 -16.65
C ILE A 209 19.19 -15.52 -17.65
N TYR A 210 20.10 -14.62 -17.29
CA TYR A 210 20.43 -13.45 -18.12
C TYR A 210 21.93 -13.40 -18.44
N ASP A 211 22.27 -13.02 -19.66
CA ASP A 211 23.65 -12.74 -20.04
C ASP A 211 24.09 -11.43 -19.36
N LYS A 212 25.00 -11.52 -18.38
CA LYS A 212 25.55 -10.38 -17.63
C LYS A 212 26.22 -9.31 -18.49
N ASN A 213 26.69 -9.67 -19.69
CA ASN A 213 27.27 -8.70 -20.61
C ASN A 213 26.18 -7.87 -21.31
N LYS A 214 24.94 -8.35 -21.33
CA LYS A 214 23.80 -7.70 -21.96
C LYS A 214 22.84 -7.06 -20.96
N TYR A 215 22.72 -7.63 -19.77
CA TYR A 215 21.74 -7.20 -18.77
C TYR A 215 22.38 -7.12 -17.38
N VAL A 216 21.92 -6.13 -16.60
CA VAL A 216 22.26 -5.95 -15.20
C VAL A 216 21.00 -5.81 -14.38
N TYR A 217 21.14 -6.03 -13.09
CA TYR A 217 20.08 -5.76 -12.13
C TYR A 217 20.16 -4.30 -11.65
N ALA A 218 19.01 -3.65 -11.49
CA ALA A 218 18.90 -2.33 -10.88
C ALA A 218 17.91 -2.34 -9.73
N LYS A 219 18.32 -1.68 -8.64
CA LYS A 219 17.58 -1.52 -7.40
C LYS A 219 16.81 -0.20 -7.44
N THR A 220 15.55 -0.22 -7.04
CA THR A 220 14.73 0.99 -7.00
C THR A 220 13.63 0.88 -5.96
N LEU A 221 12.98 2.01 -5.67
CA LEU A 221 11.85 2.08 -4.76
C LEU A 221 10.59 2.35 -5.57
N LEU A 222 9.53 1.62 -5.26
CA LEU A 222 8.18 1.89 -5.75
C LEU A 222 7.26 1.91 -4.53
N TYR A 223 6.60 3.04 -4.30
CA TYR A 223 5.82 3.30 -3.09
C TYR A 223 6.61 3.12 -1.78
N GLY A 224 7.93 3.40 -1.81
CA GLY A 224 8.85 3.16 -0.70
C GLY A 224 9.22 1.69 -0.51
N PHE A 225 8.68 0.76 -1.31
CA PHE A 225 9.04 -0.65 -1.28
C PHE A 225 10.20 -0.93 -2.24
N GLU A 226 11.20 -1.64 -1.72
CA GLU A 226 12.42 -1.96 -2.43
C GLU A 226 12.20 -3.11 -3.41
N ILE A 227 12.33 -2.79 -4.69
CA ILE A 227 12.20 -3.76 -5.77
C ILE A 227 13.39 -3.71 -6.71
N GLY A 228 13.50 -4.82 -7.43
CA GLY A 228 14.57 -5.09 -8.35
C GLY A 228 14.08 -5.35 -9.75
N ILE A 229 14.75 -4.75 -10.73
CA ILE A 229 14.42 -4.92 -12.14
C ILE A 229 15.65 -5.27 -12.96
N ILE A 230 15.42 -5.95 -14.09
CA ILE A 230 16.48 -6.30 -15.04
C ILE A 230 16.51 -5.24 -16.13
N ILE A 231 17.66 -4.61 -16.34
CA ILE A 231 17.86 -3.54 -17.31
C ILE A 231 19.00 -3.90 -18.26
N PRO A 232 19.05 -3.32 -19.48
CA PRO A 232 20.23 -3.44 -20.34
C PRO A 232 21.50 -2.95 -19.65
N ASN A 233 22.60 -3.66 -19.87
CA ASN A 233 23.94 -3.25 -19.46
C ASN A 233 24.48 -2.19 -20.45
N ASP A 234 23.87 -1.02 -20.45
CA ASP A 234 24.21 0.10 -21.34
C ASP A 234 24.43 1.37 -20.52
N ALA A 235 25.62 1.95 -20.62
CA ALA A 235 25.98 3.19 -19.95
C ALA A 235 25.07 4.37 -20.36
N ASN A 236 24.55 4.39 -21.60
CA ASN A 236 23.65 5.43 -22.06
C ASN A 236 22.27 5.35 -21.39
N LEU A 237 21.86 4.17 -20.93
CA LEU A 237 20.59 4.01 -20.21
C LEU A 237 20.63 4.72 -18.85
N GLN A 238 21.80 4.73 -18.20
CA GLN A 238 22.02 5.47 -16.97
C GLN A 238 21.89 6.99 -17.20
N GLU A 239 22.25 7.49 -18.38
CA GLU A 239 22.04 8.90 -18.75
C GLU A 239 20.58 9.22 -19.09
N LEU A 240 19.85 8.26 -19.70
CA LEU A 240 18.44 8.41 -20.08
C LEU A 240 17.49 8.28 -18.88
N ILE A 241 17.88 7.54 -17.85
CA ILE A 241 17.12 7.35 -16.62
C ILE A 241 18.06 7.62 -15.43
N PRO A 242 18.51 8.88 -15.27
CA PRO A 242 19.49 9.26 -14.23
C PRO A 242 18.97 9.04 -12.81
N ASN A 243 17.67 8.77 -12.67
CA ASN A 243 16.99 8.56 -11.40
C ASN A 243 16.91 7.08 -10.98
N LEU A 244 17.40 6.12 -11.78
CA LEU A 244 17.55 4.74 -11.30
C LEU A 244 18.85 4.63 -10.48
N ASN A 245 18.78 4.22 -9.21
CA ASN A 245 19.98 3.82 -8.46
C ASN A 245 20.40 2.49 -9.03
N VAL A 246 21.27 2.53 -10.03
CA VAL A 246 21.94 1.34 -10.50
C VAL A 246 23.02 1.00 -9.48
N SER A 247 22.63 0.35 -8.38
CA SER A 247 23.57 -0.43 -7.59
C SER A 247 24.00 -1.61 -8.46
N ILE A 248 25.10 -1.44 -9.19
CA ILE A 248 25.70 -2.49 -10.01
C ILE A 248 26.11 -3.62 -9.06
N ILE A 249 25.36 -4.72 -9.06
CA ILE A 249 25.77 -5.94 -8.36
C ILE A 249 26.98 -6.50 -9.12
N SER A 250 28.06 -6.77 -8.39
CA SER A 250 29.36 -7.14 -8.95
C SER A 250 29.44 -8.56 -9.51
N ASP A 251 28.37 -9.37 -9.43
CA ASP A 251 28.46 -10.82 -9.64
C ASP A 251 27.39 -11.41 -10.57
N VAL A 252 27.69 -12.63 -11.02
CA VAL A 252 27.25 -13.32 -12.25
C VAL A 252 25.78 -13.76 -12.25
N ASP A 253 25.04 -13.51 -11.17
CA ASP A 253 23.66 -13.96 -10.98
C ASP A 253 22.70 -12.77 -10.77
N ALA A 254 21.40 -12.96 -11.04
CA ALA A 254 20.35 -12.13 -10.43
C ALA A 254 20.60 -12.01 -8.91
N PRO A 255 20.16 -10.95 -8.20
CA PRO A 255 20.66 -10.61 -6.85
C PRO A 255 20.82 -11.87 -5.99
N SER A 256 22.06 -12.24 -5.70
CA SER A 256 22.31 -13.60 -5.19
C SER A 256 21.96 -13.74 -3.71
N SER A 257 21.72 -12.61 -3.02
CA SER A 257 21.42 -12.63 -1.59
C SER A 257 20.60 -11.44 -1.14
N CYS A 258 19.68 -11.70 -0.22
CA CYS A 258 19.12 -10.67 0.63
C CYS A 258 19.78 -10.81 2.02
N SER A 259 20.03 -9.69 2.69
CA SER A 259 20.67 -9.65 4.00
C SER A 259 19.70 -9.14 5.08
N CYS A 260 19.70 -9.77 6.26
CA CYS A 260 18.99 -9.26 7.44
C CYS A 260 19.93 -8.37 8.26
N SER A 261 19.45 -7.21 8.69
CA SER A 261 20.14 -6.37 9.66
C SER A 261 19.39 -6.33 11.01
N GLY A 262 19.65 -7.33 11.86
CA GLY A 262 19.14 -7.37 13.24
C GLY A 262 18.38 -8.65 13.59
N GLY A 263 18.87 -9.37 14.60
CA GLY A 263 18.06 -10.31 15.38
C GLY A 263 18.38 -11.80 15.20
N SER A 264 18.79 -12.41 16.30
CA SER A 264 19.27 -13.78 16.52
C SER A 264 18.18 -14.87 16.50
N GLN A 265 17.25 -14.86 15.54
CA GLN A 265 16.29 -15.94 15.35
C GLN A 265 16.08 -16.28 13.88
N GLY A 266 16.95 -17.12 13.32
CA GLY A 266 16.64 -18.14 12.29
C GLY A 266 15.96 -17.74 10.96
N GLY A 267 15.62 -16.48 10.72
CA GLY A 267 14.99 -16.02 9.50
C GLY A 267 16.01 -16.03 8.35
N SER A 268 15.75 -16.84 7.33
CA SER A 268 16.50 -16.73 6.06
C SER A 268 15.81 -15.69 5.20
N CYS A 269 16.50 -14.57 4.97
CA CYS A 269 16.11 -13.53 4.03
C CYS A 269 16.38 -14.07 2.62
N LYS A 270 15.31 -14.22 1.84
CA LYS A 270 15.33 -14.85 0.52
C LYS A 270 15.00 -13.83 -0.54
N LEU A 271 15.72 -13.92 -1.65
CA LEU A 271 15.33 -13.24 -2.87
C LEU A 271 14.15 -13.99 -3.49
N GLU A 272 13.07 -13.27 -3.71
CA GLU A 272 11.89 -13.76 -4.41
C GLU A 272 11.73 -13.04 -5.75
N LYS A 273 11.01 -13.69 -6.67
CA LYS A 273 10.73 -13.23 -8.03
C LYS A 273 9.23 -13.27 -8.26
N LYS A 274 8.64 -12.14 -8.66
CA LYS A 274 7.24 -12.05 -9.08
C LYS A 274 7.16 -11.74 -10.59
N GLY A 275 6.47 -12.59 -11.34
CA GLY A 275 6.14 -12.34 -12.74
C GLY A 275 4.89 -11.47 -12.86
N LEU A 276 4.95 -10.38 -13.62
CA LEU A 276 3.92 -9.35 -13.73
C LEU A 276 3.81 -8.89 -15.19
N LEU A 277 2.72 -9.25 -15.87
CA LEU A 277 2.43 -8.80 -17.24
C LEU A 277 3.56 -9.10 -18.26
N GLY A 278 4.24 -10.24 -18.11
CA GLY A 278 5.40 -10.61 -18.95
C GLY A 278 6.74 -9.99 -18.52
N TYR A 279 6.75 -9.23 -17.42
CA TYR A 279 7.94 -8.68 -16.77
C TYR A 279 8.19 -9.36 -15.43
N VAL A 280 9.32 -9.05 -14.79
CA VAL A 280 9.65 -9.59 -13.46
C VAL A 280 10.09 -8.49 -12.52
N ALA A 281 9.69 -8.62 -11.25
CA ALA A 281 10.22 -7.83 -10.16
C ALA A 281 10.85 -8.78 -9.14
N TYR A 282 12.00 -8.40 -8.63
CA TYR A 282 12.68 -9.10 -7.55
C TYR A 282 12.50 -8.34 -6.25
N PHE A 283 12.38 -9.03 -5.13
CA PHE A 283 12.22 -8.44 -3.82
C PHE A 283 12.76 -9.37 -2.75
N CYS A 284 13.00 -8.83 -1.56
CA CYS A 284 13.55 -9.55 -0.43
C CYS A 284 12.45 -9.80 0.61
N ASN A 285 12.36 -11.04 1.10
CA ASN A 285 11.37 -11.45 2.10
C ASN A 285 12.00 -12.37 3.16
N GLY A 286 11.45 -12.39 4.37
CA GLY A 286 11.81 -13.37 5.42
C GLY A 286 12.40 -12.79 6.72
N CYS A 287 12.67 -11.49 6.80
CA CYS A 287 12.95 -10.81 8.08
C CYS A 287 12.57 -9.33 8.02
N THR A 288 12.44 -8.70 9.19
CA THR A 288 11.95 -7.32 9.37
C THR A 288 12.79 -6.28 8.62
N THR A 289 14.10 -6.51 8.50
CA THR A 289 15.04 -5.62 7.81
C THR A 289 15.80 -6.40 6.71
N CYS A 290 15.03 -6.95 5.77
CA CYS A 290 15.55 -7.73 4.65
C CYS A 290 15.90 -6.77 3.49
N THR A 291 17.19 -6.56 3.25
CA THR A 291 17.68 -5.66 2.19
C THR A 291 18.31 -6.43 1.05
N MET A 292 18.06 -5.97 -0.17
CA MET A 292 18.66 -6.50 -1.38
C MET A 292 20.09 -6.01 -1.50
N SER A 293 21.00 -6.98 -1.61
CA SER A 293 22.46 -6.81 -1.68
C SER A 293 23.03 -7.34 -2.99
#